data_AF-A0A0Q8AG13-F1
#
_entry.id   AF-A0A0Q8AG13-F1
#
_cell.length_a   1.000
_cell.length_b   1.000
_cell.length_c   1.000
_cell.angle_alpha   90.00
_cell.angle_beta   90.00
_cell.angle_gamma   90.00
#
_symmetry.space_group_name_H-M   'P 1'
#
loop_
_entity.id
_entity.type
_entity.pdbx_description
1 polymer ?
#
loop_
_entity_poly.entity_id
_entity_poly.type
_entity_poly.pdbx_seq_one_letter_code
_entity_poly.pdbx_strand_id
1 'polypeptide(L)'
;MSALKPILRELKQAALKGGVHARDRLHQLSDNMNDHLDAVVRQVRDADQFNNSIDVSLKRFKRNRNHDSAEYNRQYNEQMDTLQNMTVGDWLRNRIEYLENGRTPDSLQAQRTARDSALNDKYDELRDEGLSPQEAQQAAERWLATQAATHRLDGIAGGDVTDVSGVGDSRINSSLGSQWRSRVGDIDSAVVGYVDANPGVDLDNVFINVVLR
;
A
#
# COMPACT_ATOMS: atom_id res chain seq x y z
N MET A 1 -24.70 -7.03 -10.56
CA MET A 1 -24.43 -7.43 -9.16
C MET A 1 -23.62 -8.71 -9.15
N SER A 2 -22.38 -8.80 -8.67
CA SER A 2 -21.22 -7.90 -8.71
C SER A 2 -20.06 -8.89 -8.53
N ALA A 3 -19.09 -8.95 -9.46
CA ALA A 3 -17.96 -9.89 -9.38
C ALA A 3 -17.15 -9.79 -8.06
N LEU A 4 -17.40 -8.73 -7.28
CA LEU A 4 -16.82 -8.48 -5.96
C LEU A 4 -17.37 -9.37 -4.83
N LYS A 5 -18.64 -9.80 -4.90
CA LYS A 5 -19.22 -10.63 -3.81
C LYS A 5 -18.62 -12.04 -3.74
N PRO A 6 -18.39 -12.73 -4.88
CA PRO A 6 -17.72 -14.03 -4.87
C PRO A 6 -16.28 -13.94 -4.34
N ILE A 7 -15.49 -12.98 -4.81
CA ILE A 7 -14.08 -12.86 -4.42
C ILE A 7 -13.92 -12.50 -2.93
N LEU A 8 -14.75 -11.58 -2.40
CA LEU A 8 -14.72 -11.25 -0.97
C LEU A 8 -14.98 -12.48 -0.10
N ARG A 9 -15.91 -13.36 -0.51
CA ARG A 9 -16.19 -14.60 0.20
C ARG A 9 -14.99 -15.55 0.20
N GLU A 10 -14.34 -15.71 -0.95
CA GLU A 10 -13.15 -16.56 -1.08
C GLU A 10 -11.98 -16.03 -0.25
N LEU A 11 -11.72 -14.72 -0.28
CA LEU A 11 -10.69 -14.10 0.55
C LEU A 11 -10.97 -14.24 2.05
N LYS A 12 -12.23 -14.07 2.48
CA LYS A 12 -12.61 -14.33 3.89
C LYS A 12 -12.42 -15.79 4.28
N GLN A 13 -12.72 -16.74 3.39
CA GLN A 13 -12.48 -18.16 3.65
C GLN A 13 -10.98 -18.47 3.72
N ALA A 14 -10.18 -17.87 2.85
CA ALA A 14 -8.72 -17.97 2.90
C ALA A 14 -8.17 -17.41 4.23
N ALA A 15 -8.61 -16.22 4.65
CA ALA A 15 -8.21 -15.62 5.92
C ALA A 15 -8.56 -16.52 7.12
N LEU A 16 -9.73 -17.16 7.12
CA LEU A 16 -10.13 -18.13 8.14
C LEU A 16 -9.26 -19.40 8.12
N LYS A 17 -9.00 -19.97 6.95
CA LYS A 17 -8.17 -21.18 6.79
C LYS A 17 -6.70 -20.94 7.18
N GLY A 18 -6.20 -19.73 6.96
CA GLY A 18 -4.86 -19.30 7.34
C GLY A 18 -4.74 -18.68 8.73
N GLY A 19 -5.80 -18.72 9.54
CA GLY A 19 -5.76 -18.30 10.95
C GLY A 19 -5.65 -16.79 11.20
N VAL A 20 -5.83 -15.93 10.20
CA VAL A 20 -5.63 -14.46 10.28
C VAL A 20 -6.45 -13.84 11.42
N HIS A 21 -7.73 -14.21 11.56
CA HIS A 21 -8.62 -13.64 12.59
C HIS A 21 -8.30 -14.05 14.03
N ALA A 22 -7.54 -15.13 14.25
CA ALA A 22 -7.15 -15.52 15.60
C ALA A 22 -6.11 -14.55 16.17
N ARG A 23 -5.27 -13.98 15.30
CA ARG A 23 -4.21 -13.04 15.67
C ARG A 23 -4.67 -11.61 15.85
N ASP A 24 -5.67 -11.12 15.12
CA ASP A 24 -6.18 -9.76 15.34
C ASP A 24 -6.68 -9.58 16.79
N ARG A 25 -7.19 -10.66 17.41
CA ARG A 25 -7.54 -10.68 18.84
C ARG A 25 -6.31 -10.64 19.77
N LEU A 26 -5.17 -11.15 19.31
CA LEU A 26 -3.89 -11.09 20.04
C LEU A 26 -3.20 -9.73 19.88
N HIS A 27 -3.30 -9.09 18.72
CA HIS A 27 -2.76 -7.74 18.46
C HIS A 27 -3.45 -6.68 19.32
N GLN A 28 -4.79 -6.72 19.45
CA GLN A 28 -5.52 -5.84 20.38
C GLN A 28 -5.04 -5.94 21.85
N LEU A 29 -4.36 -7.02 22.23
CA LEU A 29 -3.76 -7.21 23.56
C LEU A 29 -2.27 -6.79 23.61
N SER A 30 -1.61 -6.63 22.47
CA SER A 30 -0.16 -6.39 22.32
C SER A 30 0.22 -4.99 21.80
N ASP A 31 -0.75 -4.17 21.36
CA ASP A 31 -0.55 -2.85 20.71
C ASP A 31 0.07 -1.75 21.60
N ASN A 32 0.77 -2.11 22.68
CA ASN A 32 1.49 -1.18 23.56
C ASN A 32 3.02 -1.14 23.34
N MET A 33 3.59 -1.70 22.27
CA MET A 33 5.06 -1.87 22.18
C MET A 33 5.77 -1.68 20.81
N ASN A 34 5.14 -1.28 19.69
CA ASN A 34 5.67 -1.70 18.38
C ASN A 34 6.35 -0.68 17.44
N ASP A 35 6.59 0.57 17.80
CA ASP A 35 7.30 1.49 16.88
C ASP A 35 8.78 1.14 16.66
N HIS A 36 9.37 0.26 17.48
CA HIS A 36 10.80 -0.08 17.46
C HIS A 36 11.15 -1.47 16.90
N LEU A 37 10.17 -2.34 16.64
CA LEU A 37 10.40 -3.71 16.14
C LEU A 37 10.45 -3.78 14.60
N ASP A 38 9.70 -2.92 13.91
CA ASP A 38 9.61 -2.93 12.44
C ASP A 38 10.92 -2.53 11.72
N ALA A 39 11.76 -1.73 12.38
CA ALA A 39 13.08 -1.37 11.88
C ALA A 39 14.07 -2.55 11.98
N VAL A 40 13.97 -3.35 13.06
CA VAL A 40 14.83 -4.51 13.29
C VAL A 40 14.43 -5.66 12.37
N VAL A 41 13.13 -5.86 12.13
CA VAL A 41 12.63 -6.86 11.18
C VAL A 41 13.12 -6.58 9.75
N ARG A 42 13.21 -5.31 9.34
CA ARG A 42 13.76 -4.92 8.03
C ARG A 42 15.24 -5.30 7.86
N GLN A 43 16.06 -5.17 8.90
CA GLN A 43 17.50 -5.44 8.81
C GLN A 43 17.84 -6.95 8.79
N VAL A 44 16.99 -7.79 9.36
CA VAL A 44 17.19 -9.26 9.39
C VAL A 44 16.76 -9.92 8.05
N ARG A 45 15.86 -9.29 7.28
CA ARG A 45 15.36 -9.82 5.99
C ARG A 45 16.40 -9.86 4.87
N ASP A 46 17.40 -8.99 4.87
CA ASP A 46 18.48 -9.03 3.88
C ASP A 46 19.39 -10.27 4.04
N ALA A 47 19.28 -10.98 5.17
CA ALA A 47 20.11 -12.15 5.50
C ALA A 47 19.42 -13.51 5.31
N ASP A 48 18.07 -13.56 5.31
CA ASP A 48 17.32 -14.81 5.18
C ASP A 48 16.35 -14.75 3.99
N GLN A 49 16.67 -15.46 2.92
CA GLN A 49 15.69 -15.81 1.88
C GLN A 49 14.68 -16.79 2.50
N PHE A 50 13.62 -16.27 3.11
CA PHE A 50 12.55 -17.06 3.67
C PHE A 50 11.87 -17.88 2.56
N ASN A 51 11.97 -19.21 2.68
CA ASN A 51 11.31 -20.22 1.83
C ASN A 51 9.77 -20.25 2.00
N ASN A 52 9.15 -19.11 2.29
CA ASN A 52 7.72 -19.00 2.59
C ASN A 52 7.17 -17.76 1.87
N SER A 53 7.22 -17.78 0.54
CA SER A 53 6.66 -16.74 -0.30
C SER A 53 5.73 -17.34 -1.36
N ILE A 54 4.74 -16.56 -1.78
CA ILE A 54 3.88 -16.89 -2.92
C ILE A 54 4.33 -16.10 -4.13
N ASP A 55 4.53 -16.79 -5.24
CA ASP A 55 4.84 -16.14 -6.52
C ASP A 55 3.55 -15.61 -7.14
N VAL A 56 3.50 -14.30 -7.36
CA VAL A 56 2.38 -13.62 -7.99
C VAL A 56 2.82 -13.02 -9.31
N SER A 57 2.28 -13.58 -10.40
CA SER A 57 2.67 -13.16 -11.75
C SER A 57 1.89 -11.95 -12.24
N LEU A 58 2.48 -10.76 -12.14
CA LEU A 58 1.83 -9.50 -12.51
C LEU A 58 2.26 -9.01 -13.89
N LYS A 59 1.29 -8.47 -14.64
CA LYS A 59 1.59 -7.75 -15.89
C LYS A 59 2.45 -6.52 -15.60
N ARG A 60 3.48 -6.26 -16.41
CA ARG A 60 4.29 -5.04 -16.30
C ARG A 60 3.46 -3.76 -16.32
N PHE A 61 3.74 -2.82 -15.42
CA PHE A 61 3.12 -1.49 -15.44
C PHE A 61 3.58 -0.71 -16.66
N LYS A 62 2.67 0.09 -17.22
CA LYS A 62 2.93 0.95 -18.37
C LYS A 62 3.12 2.38 -17.89
N ARG A 63 4.34 2.88 -18.01
CA ARG A 63 4.67 4.29 -17.76
C ARG A 63 4.21 5.15 -18.94
N ASN A 64 3.56 6.27 -18.65
CA ASN A 64 3.34 7.32 -19.64
C ASN A 64 4.67 8.06 -19.89
N ARG A 65 5.10 8.17 -21.15
CA ARG A 65 6.34 8.86 -21.53
C ARG A 65 6.40 10.33 -21.12
N ASN A 66 5.24 10.98 -20.93
CA ASN A 66 5.14 12.37 -20.50
C ASN A 66 5.24 12.55 -18.97
N HIS A 67 5.27 11.45 -18.21
CA HIS A 67 5.48 11.51 -16.78
C HIS A 67 6.97 11.69 -16.48
N ASP A 68 7.25 12.46 -15.43
CA ASP A 68 8.59 12.52 -14.88
C ASP A 68 9.06 11.10 -14.49
N SER A 69 10.27 10.74 -14.91
CA SER A 69 10.74 9.36 -14.76
C SER A 69 11.17 9.07 -13.32
N ALA A 70 11.73 10.04 -12.61
CA ALA A 70 12.18 9.85 -11.25
C ALA A 70 10.98 9.72 -10.31
N GLU A 71 9.99 10.60 -10.46
CA GLU A 71 8.77 10.57 -9.67
C GLU A 71 7.91 9.34 -9.98
N TYR A 72 7.85 8.91 -11.24
CA TYR A 72 7.19 7.65 -11.58
C TYR A 72 7.86 6.47 -10.89
N ASN A 73 9.20 6.39 -10.97
CA ASN A 73 9.95 5.30 -10.35
C ASN A 73 9.81 5.33 -8.82
N ARG A 74 9.80 6.50 -8.18
CA ARG A 74 9.57 6.64 -6.74
C ARG A 74 8.24 6.02 -6.34
N GLN A 75 7.14 6.48 -6.94
CA GLN A 75 5.79 5.99 -6.60
C GLN A 75 5.59 4.51 -6.99
N TYR A 76 6.16 4.08 -8.11
CA TYR A 76 6.09 2.68 -8.54
C TYR A 76 6.86 1.77 -7.59
N ASN A 77 8.12 2.08 -7.30
CA ASN A 77 8.95 1.27 -6.42
C ASN A 77 8.38 1.22 -5.01
N GLU A 78 7.89 2.34 -4.46
CA GLU A 78 7.23 2.35 -3.16
C GLU A 78 6.08 1.33 -3.07
N GLN A 79 5.24 1.26 -4.11
CA GLN A 79 4.14 0.29 -4.16
C GLN A 79 4.62 -1.15 -4.34
N MET A 80 5.62 -1.38 -5.19
CA MET A 80 6.18 -2.71 -5.41
C MET A 80 6.91 -3.23 -4.18
N ASP A 81 7.67 -2.37 -3.50
CA ASP A 81 8.41 -2.70 -2.30
C ASP A 81 7.45 -2.94 -1.13
N THR A 82 6.40 -2.13 -1.00
CA THR A 82 5.36 -2.34 0.02
C THR A 82 4.66 -3.68 -0.20
N LEU A 83 4.22 -3.97 -1.42
CA LEU A 83 3.56 -5.25 -1.73
C LEU A 83 4.49 -6.45 -1.46
N GLN A 84 5.76 -6.36 -1.83
CA GLN A 84 6.71 -7.47 -1.66
C GLN A 84 7.14 -7.67 -0.20
N ASN A 85 7.10 -6.62 0.62
CA ASN A 85 7.42 -6.68 2.04
C ASN A 85 6.21 -6.99 2.94
N MET A 86 5.01 -7.05 2.36
CA MET A 86 3.76 -7.34 3.05
C MET A 86 3.55 -8.84 3.20
N THR A 87 3.06 -9.26 4.36
CA THR A 87 2.66 -10.64 4.59
C THR A 87 1.34 -10.92 3.87
N VAL A 88 1.06 -12.18 3.52
CA VAL A 88 -0.23 -12.57 2.94
C VAL A 88 -1.37 -12.32 3.95
N GLY A 89 -1.09 -12.46 5.25
CA GLY A 89 -2.03 -12.11 6.32
C GLY A 89 -2.44 -10.64 6.31
N ASP A 90 -1.46 -9.74 6.31
CA ASP A 90 -1.69 -8.28 6.22
C ASP A 90 -2.42 -7.90 4.94
N TRP A 91 -1.97 -8.46 3.82
CA TRP A 91 -2.58 -8.22 2.53
C TRP A 91 -4.05 -8.65 2.51
N LEU A 92 -4.39 -9.82 3.07
CA LEU A 92 -5.78 -10.28 3.17
C LEU A 92 -6.63 -9.34 4.02
N ARG A 93 -6.14 -8.90 5.18
CA ARG A 93 -6.84 -7.94 6.05
C ARG A 93 -7.16 -6.67 5.30
N ASN A 94 -6.14 -6.03 4.73
CA ASN A 94 -6.27 -4.78 4.01
C ASN A 94 -7.19 -4.92 2.79
N ARG A 95 -7.05 -6.02 2.05
CA ARG A 95 -7.85 -6.30 0.85
C ARG A 95 -9.32 -6.51 1.18
N ILE A 96 -9.64 -7.26 2.24
CA ILE A 96 -11.01 -7.48 2.71
C ILE A 96 -11.61 -6.16 3.18
N GLU A 97 -10.91 -5.41 4.03
CA GLU A 97 -11.33 -4.11 4.54
C GLU A 97 -11.65 -3.15 3.39
N TYR A 98 -10.76 -3.04 2.40
CA TYR A 98 -10.98 -2.20 1.23
C TYR A 98 -12.19 -2.62 0.39
N LEU A 99 -12.44 -3.93 0.24
CA LEU A 99 -13.59 -4.43 -0.51
C LEU A 99 -14.92 -4.17 0.20
N GLU A 100 -14.93 -4.13 1.54
CA GLU A 100 -16.12 -3.87 2.34
C GLU A 100 -16.39 -2.38 2.49
N ASN A 101 -15.36 -1.61 2.83
CA ASN A 101 -15.50 -0.24 3.31
C ASN A 101 -14.89 0.81 2.35
N GLY A 102 -14.09 0.38 1.37
CA GLY A 102 -13.40 1.29 0.46
C GLY A 102 -12.46 2.22 1.22
N ARG A 103 -12.65 3.54 1.04
CA ARG A 103 -11.92 4.56 1.80
C ARG A 103 -12.71 4.95 3.04
N THR A 104 -12.13 4.71 4.21
CA THR A 104 -12.69 5.03 5.52
C THR A 104 -12.49 6.50 5.89
N PRO A 105 -13.22 7.03 6.89
CA PRO A 105 -12.96 8.37 7.44
C PRO A 105 -11.50 8.56 7.89
N ASP A 106 -10.87 7.54 8.47
CA ASP A 106 -9.48 7.56 8.91
C ASP A 106 -8.52 7.66 7.73
N SER A 107 -8.78 6.93 6.64
CA SER A 107 -8.04 7.09 5.38
C SER A 107 -8.11 8.53 4.85
N LEU A 108 -9.28 9.15 4.90
CA LEU A 108 -9.45 10.54 4.48
C LEU A 108 -8.70 11.50 5.42
N GLN A 109 -8.63 11.20 6.72
CA GLN A 109 -7.87 11.98 7.68
C GLN A 109 -6.36 11.86 7.44
N ALA A 110 -5.84 10.66 7.23
CA ALA A 110 -4.43 10.43 6.93
C ALA A 110 -4.00 11.19 5.65
N GLN A 111 -4.84 11.16 4.61
CA GLN A 111 -4.61 11.92 3.38
C GLN A 111 -4.59 13.44 3.62
N ARG A 112 -5.48 13.97 4.46
CA ARG A 112 -5.47 15.40 4.81
C ARG A 112 -4.19 15.76 5.56
N THR A 113 -3.85 15.01 6.60
CA THR A 113 -2.64 15.23 7.41
C THR A 113 -1.37 15.22 6.56
N ALA A 114 -1.22 14.27 5.63
CA ALA A 114 -0.07 14.22 4.75
C ALA A 114 0.01 15.43 3.81
N ARG A 115 -1.13 15.92 3.31
CA ARG A 115 -1.19 17.11 2.46
C ARG A 115 -0.89 18.39 3.24
N ASP A 116 -1.40 18.50 4.46
CA ASP A 116 -1.17 19.66 5.32
C ASP A 116 0.31 19.74 5.73
N SER A 117 0.93 18.59 6.07
CA SER A 117 2.38 18.51 6.31
C SER A 117 3.16 18.94 5.07
N ALA A 118 2.85 18.35 3.91
CA ALA A 118 3.54 18.68 2.67
C ALA A 118 3.40 20.16 2.27
N LEU A 119 2.25 20.78 2.55
CA LEU A 119 2.03 22.21 2.32
C LEU A 119 2.97 23.05 3.18
N ASN A 120 3.07 22.73 4.47
CA ASN A 120 3.95 23.43 5.41
C ASN A 120 5.41 23.23 5.04
N ASP A 121 5.83 22.00 4.76
CA ASP A 121 7.20 21.68 4.35
C ASP A 121 7.59 22.45 3.08
N LYS A 122 6.67 22.52 2.10
CA LYS A 122 6.92 23.26 0.86
C LYS A 122 6.94 24.78 1.08
N TYR A 123 6.10 25.28 1.97
CA TYR A 123 6.12 26.69 2.36
C TYR A 123 7.47 27.06 2.98
N ASP A 124 7.96 26.25 3.93
CA ASP A 124 9.25 26.49 4.60
C ASP A 124 10.43 26.41 3.62
N GLU A 125 10.44 25.42 2.71
CA GLU A 125 11.42 25.32 1.62
C GLU A 125 11.48 26.61 0.79
N LEU A 126 10.32 27.14 0.38
CA LEU A 126 10.24 28.37 -0.42
C LEU A 126 10.64 29.62 0.36
N ARG A 127 10.42 29.63 1.68
CA ARG A 127 10.86 30.71 2.57
C ARG A 127 12.39 30.73 2.68
N ASP A 128 13.01 29.56 2.78
CA ASP A 128 14.47 29.41 2.81
C ASP A 128 15.12 29.79 1.48
N GLU A 129 14.41 29.59 0.36
CA GLU A 129 14.79 30.09 -0.97
C GLU A 129 14.64 31.62 -1.13
N GLY A 130 14.08 32.31 -0.13
CA GLY A 130 14.02 33.77 -0.06
C GLY A 130 12.72 34.40 -0.55
N LEU A 131 11.69 33.62 -0.87
CA LEU A 131 10.36 34.17 -1.22
C LEU A 131 9.74 34.84 0.00
N SER A 132 8.98 35.92 -0.20
CA SER A 132 8.19 36.52 0.89
C SER A 132 7.12 35.54 1.42
N PRO A 133 6.59 35.73 2.64
CA PRO A 133 5.56 34.83 3.18
C PRO A 133 4.34 34.66 2.27
N GLN A 134 3.89 35.75 1.64
CA GLN A 134 2.74 35.71 0.75
C GLN A 134 3.04 34.96 -0.57
N GLU A 135 4.23 35.16 -1.15
CA GLU A 135 4.65 34.47 -2.37
C GLU A 135 4.87 32.98 -2.13
N ALA A 136 5.51 32.62 -1.01
CA ALA A 136 5.75 31.24 -0.61
C ALA A 136 4.43 30.49 -0.41
N GLN A 137 3.47 31.07 0.31
CA GLN A 137 2.15 30.47 0.51
C GLN A 137 1.43 30.19 -0.82
N GLN A 138 1.37 31.19 -1.70
CA GLN A 138 0.70 31.04 -3.00
C GLN A 138 1.41 30.02 -3.91
N ALA A 139 2.74 29.93 -3.85
CA ALA A 139 3.51 28.97 -4.62
C ALA A 139 3.34 27.55 -4.07
N ALA A 140 3.36 27.38 -2.74
CA ALA A 140 3.14 26.09 -2.07
C ALA A 140 1.72 25.54 -2.36
N GLU A 141 0.69 26.38 -2.30
CA GLU A 141 -0.69 25.99 -2.65
C GLU A 141 -0.82 25.57 -4.12
N ARG A 142 -0.21 26.31 -5.03
CA ARG A 142 -0.16 25.98 -6.47
C ARG A 142 0.57 24.65 -6.71
N TRP A 143 1.66 24.42 -6.00
CA TRP A 143 2.37 23.15 -6.06
C TRP A 143 1.49 22.01 -5.53
N LEU A 144 0.90 22.14 -4.33
CA LEU A 144 0.08 21.12 -3.70
C LEU A 144 -1.17 20.75 -4.52
N ALA A 145 -1.69 21.69 -5.33
CA ALA A 145 -2.78 21.43 -6.27
C ALA A 145 -2.41 20.42 -7.38
N THR A 146 -1.12 20.24 -7.66
CA THR A 146 -0.63 19.23 -8.62
C THR A 146 -0.34 17.88 -7.96
N GLN A 147 -0.31 17.84 -6.62
CA GLN A 147 0.05 16.67 -5.84
C GLN A 147 -1.20 15.91 -5.36
N ALA A 148 -1.07 14.60 -5.18
CA ALA A 148 -2.00 13.74 -4.47
C ALA A 148 -1.31 13.14 -3.25
N ALA A 149 -2.06 12.83 -2.19
CA ALA A 149 -1.57 11.95 -1.14
C ALA A 149 -1.28 10.57 -1.74
N THR A 150 -0.07 10.05 -1.51
CA THR A 150 0.38 8.76 -2.04
C THR A 150 0.25 7.69 -0.95
N HIS A 151 -0.54 6.65 -1.21
CA HIS A 151 -0.52 5.48 -0.34
C HIS A 151 0.75 4.68 -0.62
N ARG A 152 1.37 4.11 0.42
CA ARG A 152 2.54 3.23 0.23
C ARG A 152 2.22 2.05 -0.68
N LEU A 153 1.02 1.50 -0.55
CA LEU A 153 0.40 0.60 -1.52
C LEU A 153 -1.03 1.05 -1.78
N ASP A 154 -1.48 1.06 -3.04
CA ASP A 154 -2.87 1.42 -3.35
C ASP A 154 -3.86 0.45 -2.66
N GLY A 155 -4.92 0.95 -2.05
CA GLY A 155 -5.94 0.11 -1.40
C GLY A 155 -6.59 -0.90 -2.35
N ILE A 156 -6.70 -0.60 -3.66
CA ILE A 156 -7.13 -1.58 -4.68
C ILE A 156 -6.19 -2.78 -4.69
N ALA A 157 -4.89 -2.56 -4.50
CA ALA A 157 -3.87 -3.59 -4.51
C ALA A 157 -3.71 -4.31 -3.16
N GLY A 158 -4.52 -3.97 -2.15
CA GLY A 158 -4.42 -4.53 -0.79
C GLY A 158 -3.50 -3.74 0.14
N GLY A 159 -3.25 -2.46 -0.13
CA GLY A 159 -2.56 -1.57 0.80
C GLY A 159 -3.43 -1.12 1.98
N ASP A 160 -2.79 -0.80 3.10
CA ASP A 160 -3.43 -0.09 4.20
C ASP A 160 -3.83 1.31 3.72
N VAL A 161 -5.13 1.60 3.72
CA VAL A 161 -5.69 2.86 3.25
C VAL A 161 -5.36 4.06 4.15
N THR A 162 -4.82 3.81 5.35
CA THR A 162 -4.32 4.83 6.27
C THR A 162 -2.82 5.06 6.16
N ASP A 163 -2.08 4.14 5.53
CA ASP A 163 -0.63 4.27 5.33
C ASP A 163 -0.30 5.16 4.12
N VAL A 164 -0.21 6.45 4.40
CA VAL A 164 0.16 7.50 3.45
C VAL A 164 1.65 7.83 3.61
N SER A 165 2.41 7.72 2.51
CA SER A 165 3.86 8.00 2.51
C SER A 165 4.20 9.49 2.44
N GLY A 166 3.24 10.32 2.02
CA GLY A 166 3.42 11.74 1.79
C GLY A 166 2.56 12.19 0.60
N VAL A 167 3.13 13.01 -0.28
CA VAL A 167 2.49 13.44 -1.52
C VAL A 167 3.35 13.16 -2.75
N GLY A 168 2.73 13.17 -3.93
CA GLY A 168 3.40 12.99 -5.21
C GLY A 168 2.56 13.45 -6.39
N ASP A 169 3.13 13.46 -7.60
CA ASP A 169 2.40 13.90 -8.81
C ASP A 169 1.11 13.10 -8.96
N SER A 170 -0.02 13.82 -8.95
CA SER A 170 -1.36 13.25 -8.94
C SER A 170 -1.69 12.45 -10.20
N ARG A 171 -1.08 12.79 -11.34
CA ARG A 171 -1.29 12.11 -12.63
C ARG A 171 -0.56 10.78 -12.66
N ILE A 172 0.64 10.73 -12.07
CA ILE A 172 1.38 9.48 -11.87
C ILE A 172 0.61 8.57 -10.92
N ASN A 173 0.19 9.09 -9.76
CA ASN A 173 -0.55 8.32 -8.76
C ASN A 173 -1.85 7.72 -9.35
N SER A 174 -2.64 8.53 -10.05
CA SER A 174 -3.87 8.07 -10.73
C SER A 174 -3.58 7.02 -11.81
N SER A 175 -2.49 7.18 -12.57
CA SER A 175 -2.08 6.22 -13.60
C SER A 175 -1.63 4.88 -13.02
N LEU A 176 -0.94 4.87 -11.88
CA LEU A 176 -0.58 3.63 -11.17
C LEU A 176 -1.82 2.99 -10.54
N GLY A 177 -2.63 3.75 -9.81
CA GLY A 177 -3.84 3.29 -9.15
C GLY A 177 -4.84 2.62 -10.10
N SER A 178 -5.09 3.22 -11.26
CA SER A 178 -5.99 2.64 -12.28
C SER A 178 -5.48 1.31 -12.84
N GLN A 179 -4.16 1.11 -12.90
CA GLN A 179 -3.56 -0.11 -13.43
C GLN A 179 -3.73 -1.33 -12.51
N TRP A 180 -3.87 -1.12 -11.19
CA TRP A 180 -4.12 -2.20 -10.23
C TRP A 180 -5.40 -2.98 -10.49
N ARG A 181 -6.44 -2.34 -11.03
CA ARG A 181 -7.72 -3.00 -11.34
C ARG A 181 -7.58 -4.22 -12.26
N SER A 182 -6.57 -4.22 -13.11
CA SER A 182 -6.28 -5.32 -14.05
C SER A 182 -5.26 -6.35 -13.53
N ARG A 183 -4.73 -6.15 -12.31
CA ARG A 183 -3.66 -6.94 -11.70
C ARG A 183 -4.05 -7.55 -10.37
N VAL A 184 -4.90 -6.88 -9.58
CA VAL A 184 -5.29 -7.36 -8.25
C VAL A 184 -5.93 -8.75 -8.32
N GLY A 185 -6.67 -9.06 -9.38
CA GLY A 185 -7.23 -10.42 -9.55
C GLY A 185 -6.17 -11.51 -9.67
N ASP A 186 -4.97 -11.20 -10.20
CA ASP A 186 -3.84 -12.14 -10.23
C ASP A 186 -3.31 -12.39 -8.79
N ILE A 187 -3.31 -11.36 -7.93
CA ILE A 187 -2.95 -11.47 -6.51
C ILE A 187 -4.03 -12.24 -5.73
N ASP A 188 -5.29 -11.83 -5.88
CA ASP A 188 -6.44 -12.47 -5.23
C ASP A 188 -6.44 -13.99 -5.53
N SER A 189 -6.21 -14.37 -6.80
CA SER A 189 -6.18 -15.78 -7.22
C SER A 189 -4.99 -16.55 -6.66
N ALA A 190 -3.80 -15.95 -6.65
CA ALA A 190 -2.59 -16.58 -6.13
C ALA A 190 -2.68 -16.85 -4.62
N VAL A 191 -3.20 -15.87 -3.86
CA VAL A 191 -3.42 -16.00 -2.41
C VAL A 191 -4.43 -17.09 -2.10
N VAL A 192 -5.60 -17.07 -2.76
CA VAL A 192 -6.64 -18.09 -2.54
C VAL A 192 -6.10 -19.49 -2.88
N GLY A 193 -5.44 -19.63 -4.03
CA GLY A 193 -4.86 -20.90 -4.46
C GLY A 193 -3.80 -21.42 -3.49
N TYR A 194 -2.94 -20.55 -2.96
CA TYR A 194 -1.93 -20.93 -1.98
C TYR A 194 -2.56 -21.42 -0.67
N VAL A 195 -3.56 -20.71 -0.14
CA VAL A 195 -4.21 -21.09 1.11
C VAL A 195 -4.98 -22.41 0.96
N ASP A 196 -5.64 -22.62 -0.18
CA ASP A 196 -6.35 -23.87 -0.45
C ASP A 196 -5.41 -25.08 -0.57
N ALA A 197 -4.19 -24.87 -1.10
CA ALA A 197 -3.16 -25.90 -1.15
C ALA A 197 -2.45 -26.13 0.20
N ASN A 198 -2.47 -25.14 1.10
CA ASN A 198 -1.76 -25.16 2.39
C ASN A 198 -2.72 -24.83 3.56
N PRO A 199 -3.70 -25.69 3.86
CA PRO A 199 -4.66 -25.42 4.93
C PRO A 199 -3.96 -25.34 6.30
N GLY A 200 -4.29 -24.32 7.10
CA GLY A 200 -3.68 -24.09 8.41
C GLY A 200 -2.29 -23.43 8.37
N VAL A 201 -1.83 -23.01 7.19
CA VAL A 201 -0.58 -22.23 7.07
C VAL A 201 -0.67 -20.94 7.85
N ASP A 202 0.42 -20.57 8.52
CA ASP A 202 0.57 -19.27 9.14
C ASP A 202 0.88 -18.22 8.05
N LEU A 203 -0.13 -17.42 7.69
CA LEU A 203 -0.02 -16.41 6.62
C LEU A 203 0.75 -15.14 7.00
N ASP A 204 1.01 -14.91 8.29
CA ASP A 204 1.82 -13.76 8.72
C ASP A 204 3.32 -14.03 8.55
N ASN A 205 3.70 -15.27 8.27
CA ASN A 205 5.05 -15.67 7.90
C ASN A 205 5.19 -15.98 6.41
N VAL A 206 4.16 -15.67 5.60
CA VAL A 206 4.17 -15.87 4.15
C VAL A 206 4.20 -14.52 3.46
N PHE A 207 5.12 -14.31 2.52
CA PHE A 207 5.28 -13.04 1.80
C PHE A 207 4.81 -13.12 0.36
N ILE A 208 4.49 -11.97 -0.24
CA ILE A 208 4.18 -11.88 -1.67
C ILE A 208 5.47 -11.65 -2.44
N ASN A 209 5.83 -12.56 -3.34
CA ASN A 209 6.92 -12.36 -4.30
C ASN A 209 6.34 -12.00 -5.66
N VAL A 210 6.69 -10.83 -6.20
CA VAL A 210 6.12 -10.38 -7.47
C VAL A 210 7.00 -10.78 -8.64
N VAL A 211 6.45 -11.57 -9.55
CA VAL A 211 7.10 -11.96 -10.81
C VAL A 211 6.46 -11.22 -11.98
N LEU A 212 7.25 -10.42 -12.70
CA LEU A 212 6.71 -9.65 -13.83
C LEU A 212 6.66 -10.46 -15.12
N ARG A 213 5.48 -10.49 -15.76
CA ARG A 213 5.23 -11.10 -17.08
C ARG A 213 4.89 -10.07 -18.15
#